data_AF-A0A9D2F8J0-F1
#
_entry.id   AF-A0A9D2F8J0-F1
#
_cell.length_a   1.000
_cell.length_b   1.000
_cell.length_c   1.000
_cell.angle_alpha   90.00
_cell.angle_beta   90.00
_cell.angle_gamma   90.00
#
_symmetry.space_group_name_H-M   'P 1'
#
loop_
_entity.id
_entity.type
_entity.pdbx_description
1 polymer ?
#
loop_
_entity_poly.entity_id
_entity_poly.type
_entity_poly.pdbx_seq_one_letter_code
_entity_poly.pdbx_strand_id
1 'polypeptide(L)'
;MKVHKIYKQIISSLALFFFFFGNSVEILADDVFKTFTQDGYGEMVQTQDAYLANYTISVFDGQTFNKPMDMKFGVNNEIYVADSGNNRIVVLTKEGELIRIIKNDSFVHPTGIFISNQGYLYVADDMANKVFVLNKEDEIIHTFGKPDALSFGEKAPFSPTKVTVDNRGNAYVISRGNNNGLIILNKDVEGEFLGYFAPNTTSNSLLTTFRKMIFSEEQLDKMLGTTPDSATNLNIDGQGLVYTITPNENSKNVIKKLNMGGKNLLQDNYVYFPSSLAIGNIDNIFTIGEDGYIYEYTSEGEFLFMFGGKDDGKQRRGLIGKGSGILVDDNGTVYTLDEKKNEIQTFIPTEFTETLHEALALYQRGRYEESKSPWSEVLKMNSQFDFASLGLGEAYFKEENYERAMVSFRDAKEKVGYSDSFWEIRNVWIRHNVIKILLMVVILVVLISIVKILGRRLKVGKALIGKWQQLLSIPLIKQLRFLKYYMLHPLDGIYGIKKESKTSNISTGIISILALLIFILNKYFTGFIFSTVRDGVYTLFQDILFSVIIFSAVTISTYLICTITDGSASFKFLFHGFIYSLAPYLLIKPFVIVASNVLTLNEVFLLSFTNAIIYLWMGLLFFLTIKELN
;
A
#
# COMPACT_ATOMS: atom_id res chain seq x y z
N MET A 1 -54.87 -15.17 33.74
CA MET A 1 -54.27 -16.49 33.45
C MET A 1 -54.27 -16.91 31.96
N LYS A 2 -55.15 -16.38 31.09
CA LYS A 2 -55.18 -16.74 29.64
C LYS A 2 -54.13 -16.03 28.76
N VAL A 3 -53.70 -14.81 29.10
CA VAL A 3 -52.74 -14.02 28.29
C VAL A 3 -51.31 -14.59 28.33
N HIS A 4 -50.91 -15.17 29.47
CA HIS A 4 -49.57 -15.74 29.64
C HIS A 4 -49.35 -17.05 28.84
N LYS A 5 -50.43 -17.78 28.54
CA LYS A 5 -50.37 -19.03 27.77
C LYS A 5 -50.15 -18.77 26.28
N ILE A 6 -50.69 -17.68 25.76
CA ILE A 6 -50.55 -17.24 24.36
C ILE A 6 -49.13 -16.72 24.09
N TYR A 7 -48.55 -15.92 25.00
CA TYR A 7 -47.14 -15.49 24.87
C TYR A 7 -46.16 -16.66 24.87
N LYS A 8 -46.39 -17.67 25.73
CA LYS A 8 -45.56 -18.87 25.74
C LYS A 8 -45.67 -19.65 24.44
N GLN A 9 -46.88 -19.80 23.87
CA GLN A 9 -47.08 -20.46 22.58
C GLN A 9 -46.48 -19.68 21.40
N ILE A 10 -46.57 -18.34 21.40
CA ILE A 10 -45.95 -17.48 20.37
C ILE A 10 -44.42 -17.52 20.45
N ILE A 11 -43.84 -17.45 21.65
CA ILE A 11 -42.38 -17.56 21.84
C ILE A 11 -41.90 -18.97 21.49
N SER A 12 -42.67 -20.01 21.82
CA SER A 12 -42.34 -21.40 21.45
C SER A 12 -42.41 -21.64 19.94
N SER A 13 -43.36 -21.02 19.25
CA SER A 13 -43.52 -21.14 17.79
C SER A 13 -42.51 -20.26 17.03
N LEU A 14 -42.15 -19.08 17.54
CA LEU A 14 -41.01 -18.29 17.04
C LEU A 14 -39.67 -19.00 17.25
N ALA A 15 -39.46 -19.63 18.40
CA ALA A 15 -38.26 -20.43 18.65
C ALA A 15 -38.19 -21.66 17.73
N LEU A 16 -39.32 -22.32 17.45
CA LEU A 16 -39.38 -23.42 16.48
C LEU A 16 -39.16 -22.93 15.04
N PHE A 17 -39.67 -21.75 14.69
CA PHE A 17 -39.47 -21.13 13.37
C PHE A 17 -38.00 -20.75 13.14
N PHE A 18 -37.30 -20.25 14.17
CA PHE A 18 -35.85 -20.01 14.12
C PHE A 18 -35.02 -21.31 14.14
N PHE A 19 -35.54 -22.41 14.71
CA PHE A 19 -34.86 -23.71 14.71
C PHE A 19 -34.93 -24.44 13.35
N PHE A 20 -35.96 -24.18 12.54
CA PHE A 20 -36.09 -24.76 11.19
C PHE A 20 -35.52 -23.89 10.06
N PHE A 21 -35.26 -22.60 10.30
CA PHE A 21 -34.60 -21.69 9.34
C PHE A 21 -33.13 -21.39 9.67
N GLY A 22 -32.60 -21.97 10.75
CA GLY A 22 -31.18 -21.89 11.09
C GLY A 22 -30.41 -23.08 10.55
N ASN A 23 -29.50 -22.80 9.61
CA ASN A 23 -28.53 -23.71 8.99
C ASN A 23 -29.03 -24.45 7.74
N SER A 24 -29.18 -23.71 6.64
CA SER A 24 -28.65 -24.23 5.38
C SER A 24 -27.13 -24.32 5.56
N VAL A 25 -26.62 -25.50 5.90
CA VAL A 25 -25.20 -25.79 5.64
C VAL A 25 -25.10 -25.88 4.14
N GLU A 26 -24.79 -24.76 3.49
CA GLU A 26 -24.25 -24.82 2.14
C GLU A 26 -22.91 -25.55 2.27
N ILE A 27 -22.92 -26.83 1.90
CA ILE A 27 -21.70 -27.54 1.58
C ILE A 27 -21.27 -27.01 0.22
N LEU A 28 -20.71 -25.80 0.21
CA LEU A 28 -19.81 -25.40 -0.85
C LEU A 28 -18.55 -26.23 -0.63
N ALA A 29 -18.08 -26.90 -1.67
CA ALA A 29 -16.70 -27.34 -1.72
C ALA A 29 -15.85 -26.06 -1.75
N ASP A 30 -15.60 -25.48 -0.57
CA ASP A 30 -14.70 -24.34 -0.42
C ASP A 30 -13.32 -24.86 -0.78
N ASP A 31 -12.68 -24.24 -1.78
CA ASP A 31 -11.29 -24.51 -2.08
C ASP A 31 -10.47 -24.35 -0.79
N VAL A 32 -9.46 -25.19 -0.63
CA VAL A 32 -8.76 -25.34 0.67
C VAL A 32 -8.14 -24.01 1.13
N PHE A 33 -7.81 -23.14 0.18
CA PHE A 33 -7.38 -21.77 0.39
C PHE A 33 -8.06 -20.83 -0.63
N LYS A 34 -7.91 -19.52 -0.40
CA LYS A 34 -8.44 -18.47 -1.25
C LYS A 34 -7.31 -17.58 -1.73
N THR A 35 -7.50 -16.97 -2.90
CA THR A 35 -6.58 -15.97 -3.42
C THR A 35 -7.05 -14.56 -3.05
N PHE A 36 -6.12 -13.70 -2.63
CA PHE A 36 -6.39 -12.31 -2.27
C PHE A 36 -5.49 -11.36 -3.06
N THR A 37 -6.06 -10.27 -3.54
CA THR A 37 -5.35 -9.15 -4.17
C THR A 37 -5.54 -7.88 -3.33
N GLN A 38 -4.76 -6.85 -3.61
CA GLN A 38 -5.01 -5.51 -3.09
C GLN A 38 -5.88 -4.74 -4.10
N ASP A 39 -6.94 -4.10 -3.63
CA ASP A 39 -7.72 -3.17 -4.47
C ASP A 39 -7.01 -1.81 -4.60
N GLY A 40 -7.49 -0.95 -5.50
CA GLY A 40 -6.88 0.36 -5.73
C GLY A 40 -6.96 1.34 -4.54
N TYR A 41 -7.64 0.99 -3.45
CA TYR A 41 -7.63 1.75 -2.19
C TYR A 41 -6.67 1.17 -1.15
N GLY A 42 -6.02 0.06 -1.46
CA GLY A 42 -5.06 -0.60 -0.59
C GLY A 42 -5.67 -1.70 0.31
N GLU A 43 -6.95 -2.04 0.16
CA GLU A 43 -7.60 -3.07 0.96
C GLU A 43 -7.42 -4.46 0.35
N MET A 44 -7.18 -5.47 1.19
CA MET A 44 -7.11 -6.86 0.74
C MET A 44 -8.51 -7.37 0.44
N VAL A 45 -8.72 -7.81 -0.80
CA VAL A 45 -9.99 -8.34 -1.29
C VAL A 45 -9.77 -9.73 -1.90
N GLN A 46 -10.75 -10.62 -1.73
CA GLN A 46 -10.71 -11.92 -2.37
C GLN A 46 -10.84 -11.75 -3.89
N THR A 47 -10.02 -12.48 -4.65
CA THR A 47 -10.01 -12.52 -6.12
C THR A 47 -10.31 -13.94 -6.61
N GLN A 48 -10.48 -14.09 -7.92
CA GLN A 48 -10.42 -15.39 -8.58
C GLN A 48 -9.10 -16.10 -8.25
N ASP A 49 -9.13 -17.44 -8.22
CA ASP A 49 -7.95 -18.22 -7.87
C ASP A 49 -6.83 -18.06 -8.89
N ALA A 50 -5.68 -17.62 -8.40
CA ALA A 50 -4.49 -17.43 -9.21
C ALA A 50 -3.75 -18.75 -9.45
N TYR A 51 -3.76 -19.64 -8.46
CA TYR A 51 -3.06 -20.91 -8.50
C TYR A 51 -3.90 -22.01 -7.88
N LEU A 52 -3.73 -23.24 -8.39
CA LEU A 52 -4.38 -24.44 -7.89
C LEU A 52 -3.33 -25.39 -7.30
N ALA A 53 -3.61 -25.97 -6.13
CA ALA A 53 -2.73 -26.99 -5.58
C ALA A 53 -2.77 -28.26 -6.44
N ASN A 54 -1.61 -28.74 -6.84
CA ASN A 54 -1.48 -29.85 -7.78
C ASN A 54 -1.15 -31.17 -7.05
N TYR A 55 0.10 -31.40 -6.64
CA TYR A 55 0.51 -32.60 -5.90
C TYR A 55 1.51 -32.29 -4.79
N THR A 56 1.82 -33.31 -3.99
CA THR A 56 2.85 -33.24 -2.94
C THR A 56 3.86 -34.36 -3.11
N ILE A 57 5.11 -34.08 -2.76
CA ILE A 57 6.22 -35.05 -2.71
C ILE A 57 6.68 -35.12 -1.25
N SER A 58 6.29 -36.17 -0.54
CA SER A 58 6.68 -36.42 0.85
C SER A 58 7.45 -37.73 1.02
N VAL A 59 7.32 -38.67 0.07
CA VAL A 59 7.98 -39.97 0.04
C VAL A 59 8.61 -40.18 -1.32
N PHE A 60 9.87 -40.62 -1.34
CA PHE A 60 10.63 -40.96 -2.54
C PHE A 60 11.46 -42.23 -2.26
N ASP A 61 11.32 -43.26 -3.08
CA ASP A 61 11.99 -44.56 -2.89
C ASP A 61 11.92 -45.12 -1.45
N GLY A 62 10.75 -45.01 -0.81
CA GLY A 62 10.52 -45.46 0.56
C GLY A 62 11.17 -44.58 1.66
N GLN A 63 11.76 -43.43 1.30
CA GLN A 63 12.39 -42.49 2.22
C GLN A 63 11.59 -41.18 2.32
N THR A 64 11.74 -40.45 3.42
CA THR A 64 11.10 -39.16 3.65
C THR A 64 12.13 -38.07 3.93
N PHE A 65 11.72 -36.81 3.76
CA PHE A 65 12.49 -35.68 4.27
C PHE A 65 12.45 -35.59 5.80
N ASN A 66 13.39 -34.86 6.38
CA ASN A 66 13.43 -34.49 7.78
C ASN A 66 14.00 -33.07 7.92
N LYS A 67 13.14 -32.10 8.24
CA LYS A 67 13.46 -30.67 8.34
C LYS A 67 14.24 -30.15 7.11
N PRO A 68 13.66 -30.24 5.91
CA PRO A 68 14.35 -29.72 4.73
C PRO A 68 14.35 -28.18 4.74
N MET A 69 15.53 -27.57 4.52
CA MET A 69 15.75 -26.13 4.77
C MET A 69 15.95 -25.29 3.50
N ASP A 70 16.24 -25.93 2.36
CA ASP A 70 16.42 -25.24 1.09
C ASP A 70 16.16 -26.15 -0.09
N MET A 71 15.82 -25.56 -1.23
CA MET A 71 15.76 -26.25 -2.50
C MET A 71 16.15 -25.35 -3.66
N LYS A 72 16.72 -25.94 -4.72
CA LYS A 72 17.11 -25.27 -5.97
C LYS A 72 16.92 -26.18 -7.17
N PHE A 73 16.60 -25.57 -8.31
CA PHE A 73 16.68 -26.28 -9.58
C PHE A 73 18.14 -26.50 -9.99
N GLY A 74 18.41 -27.68 -10.52
CA GLY A 74 19.65 -27.98 -11.23
C GLY A 74 19.58 -27.59 -12.70
N VAL A 75 20.68 -27.85 -13.42
CA VAL A 75 20.83 -27.44 -14.83
C VAL A 75 19.85 -28.17 -15.76
N ASN A 76 19.42 -29.39 -15.43
CA ASN A 76 18.40 -30.12 -16.20
C ASN A 76 17.03 -30.12 -15.53
N ASN A 77 16.71 -29.08 -14.75
CA ASN A 77 15.43 -28.92 -14.07
C ASN A 77 15.12 -29.99 -13.00
N GLU A 78 16.13 -30.75 -12.56
CA GLU A 78 16.02 -31.57 -11.34
C GLU A 78 15.91 -30.70 -10.08
N ILE A 79 15.27 -31.20 -9.03
CA ILE A 79 15.10 -30.49 -7.76
C ILE A 79 16.14 -31.03 -6.77
N TYR A 80 17.07 -30.18 -6.36
CA TYR A 80 17.97 -30.44 -5.23
C TYR A 80 17.31 -29.93 -3.96
N VAL A 81 17.35 -30.74 -2.89
CA VAL A 81 16.79 -30.39 -1.58
C VAL A 81 17.84 -30.61 -0.51
N ALA A 82 18.09 -29.59 0.30
CA ALA A 82 18.89 -29.69 1.51
C ALA A 82 18.05 -30.34 2.61
N ASP A 83 18.16 -31.67 2.74
CA ASP A 83 17.45 -32.48 3.73
C ASP A 83 18.24 -32.45 5.06
N SER A 84 18.22 -31.28 5.70
CA SER A 84 19.16 -30.89 6.76
C SER A 84 19.13 -31.81 7.98
N GLY A 85 17.96 -32.30 8.39
CA GLY A 85 17.82 -33.22 9.50
C GLY A 85 18.34 -34.63 9.22
N ASN A 86 18.62 -34.96 7.96
CA ASN A 86 19.25 -36.22 7.52
C ASN A 86 20.69 -36.02 7.02
N ASN A 87 21.26 -34.82 7.14
CA ASN A 87 22.63 -34.46 6.78
C ASN A 87 23.00 -34.84 5.33
N ARG A 88 22.10 -34.59 4.38
CA ARG A 88 22.26 -34.98 2.98
C ARG A 88 21.59 -33.99 2.03
N ILE A 89 21.94 -34.08 0.75
CA ILE A 89 21.21 -33.43 -0.34
C ILE A 89 20.47 -34.50 -1.13
N VAL A 90 19.17 -34.31 -1.37
CA VAL A 90 18.33 -35.23 -2.16
C VAL A 90 18.11 -34.60 -3.53
N VAL A 91 18.26 -35.37 -4.60
CA VAL A 91 18.03 -34.93 -5.98
C VAL A 91 16.86 -35.69 -6.57
N LEU A 92 15.84 -34.97 -6.99
CA LEU A 92 14.57 -35.51 -7.49
C LEU A 92 14.25 -35.00 -8.89
N THR A 93 13.43 -35.74 -9.63
CA THR A 93 12.71 -35.18 -10.78
C THR A 93 11.62 -34.22 -10.30
N LYS A 94 11.03 -33.43 -11.19
CA LYS A 94 9.89 -32.57 -10.84
C LYS A 94 8.71 -33.38 -10.33
N GLU A 95 8.53 -34.59 -10.85
CA GLU A 95 7.46 -35.53 -10.49
C GLU A 95 7.73 -36.25 -9.15
N GLY A 96 8.89 -36.03 -8.53
CA GLY A 96 9.26 -36.60 -7.24
C GLY A 96 9.95 -37.96 -7.31
N GLU A 97 10.40 -38.40 -8.49
CA GLU A 97 11.20 -39.61 -8.61
C GLU A 97 12.63 -39.36 -8.12
N LEU A 98 13.19 -40.30 -7.34
CA LEU A 98 14.53 -40.17 -6.80
C LEU A 98 15.58 -40.36 -7.92
N ILE A 99 16.40 -39.34 -8.15
CA ILE A 99 17.54 -39.42 -9.08
C ILE A 99 18.77 -39.94 -8.33
N ARG A 100 19.16 -39.26 -7.23
CA ARG A 100 20.30 -39.66 -6.38
C ARG A 100 20.27 -38.96 -5.02
N ILE A 101 21.07 -39.48 -4.08
CA ILE A 101 21.30 -38.90 -2.76
C ILE A 101 22.78 -38.58 -2.62
N ILE A 102 23.08 -37.32 -2.31
CA ILE A 102 24.44 -36.85 -2.06
C ILE A 102 24.65 -36.81 -0.56
N LYS A 103 25.55 -37.67 -0.07
CA LYS A 103 25.92 -37.74 1.34
C LYS A 103 27.44 -37.71 1.47
N ASN A 104 27.92 -36.93 2.43
CA ASN A 104 29.34 -36.85 2.77
C ASN A 104 29.47 -36.76 4.29
N ASP A 105 30.49 -37.41 4.86
CA ASP A 105 30.75 -37.37 6.31
C ASP A 105 31.10 -35.96 6.83
N SER A 106 31.48 -35.05 5.93
CA SER A 106 31.73 -33.64 6.26
C SER A 106 30.46 -32.81 6.42
N PHE A 107 29.30 -33.29 5.96
CA PHE A 107 28.02 -32.61 6.14
C PHE A 107 27.52 -32.84 7.56
N VAL A 108 27.30 -31.74 8.28
CA VAL A 108 26.81 -31.74 9.66
C VAL A 108 25.37 -31.25 9.71
N HIS A 109 25.05 -30.16 9.02
CA HIS A 109 23.72 -29.59 8.93
C HIS A 109 23.63 -28.68 7.68
N PRO A 110 23.47 -29.26 6.47
CA PRO A 110 23.41 -28.48 5.24
C PRO A 110 22.12 -27.67 5.20
N THR A 111 22.19 -26.33 5.23
CA THR A 111 21.01 -25.44 5.37
C THR A 111 20.70 -24.61 4.14
N GLY A 112 21.66 -24.43 3.24
CA GLY A 112 21.49 -23.67 2.01
C GLY A 112 22.24 -24.31 0.84
N ILE A 113 21.67 -24.24 -0.36
CA ILE A 113 22.29 -24.79 -1.56
C ILE A 113 22.17 -23.85 -2.75
N PHE A 114 23.12 -23.96 -3.68
CA PHE A 114 23.10 -23.28 -4.96
C PHE A 114 23.76 -24.14 -6.04
N ILE A 115 23.18 -24.15 -7.24
CA ILE A 115 23.74 -24.86 -8.39
C ILE A 115 24.18 -23.80 -9.39
N SER A 116 25.47 -23.78 -9.73
CA SER A 116 25.99 -22.84 -10.72
C SER A 116 25.60 -23.27 -12.15
N ASN A 117 25.65 -22.33 -13.09
CA ASN A 117 25.40 -22.62 -14.51
C ASN A 117 26.35 -23.67 -15.11
N GLN A 118 27.52 -23.88 -14.50
CA GLN A 118 28.47 -24.93 -14.88
C GLN A 118 28.11 -26.30 -14.26
N GLY A 119 27.14 -26.36 -13.35
CA GLY A 119 26.68 -27.55 -12.65
C GLY A 119 27.43 -27.87 -11.36
N TYR A 120 28.16 -26.90 -10.78
CA TYR A 120 28.77 -27.08 -9.46
C TYR A 120 27.73 -26.85 -8.36
N LEU A 121 27.69 -27.75 -7.37
CA LEU A 121 26.82 -27.63 -6.21
C LEU A 121 27.56 -26.97 -5.05
N TYR A 122 27.04 -25.85 -4.58
CA TYR A 122 27.50 -25.15 -3.38
C TYR A 122 26.56 -25.51 -2.23
N VAL A 123 27.12 -25.92 -1.09
CA VAL A 123 26.37 -26.33 0.11
C VAL A 123 26.85 -25.50 1.30
N ALA A 124 26.01 -24.60 1.79
CA ALA A 124 26.22 -23.88 3.04
C ALA A 124 25.80 -24.76 4.23
N ASP A 125 26.73 -25.00 5.14
CA ASP A 125 26.53 -25.81 6.34
C ASP A 125 26.89 -24.99 7.59
N ASP A 126 25.86 -24.67 8.37
CA ASP A 126 25.94 -23.71 9.47
C ASP A 126 26.63 -24.30 10.70
N MET A 127 26.56 -25.62 10.87
CA MET A 127 27.20 -26.34 11.97
C MET A 127 28.62 -26.80 11.63
N ALA A 128 28.90 -27.11 10.35
CA ALA A 128 30.27 -27.34 9.87
C ALA A 128 31.07 -26.04 9.74
N ASN A 129 30.42 -24.87 9.82
CA ASN A 129 31.00 -23.54 9.61
C ASN A 129 31.72 -23.42 8.27
N LYS A 130 31.15 -24.04 7.23
CA LYS A 130 31.79 -24.22 5.93
C LYS A 130 30.79 -24.12 4.79
N VAL A 131 31.27 -23.66 3.64
CA VAL A 131 30.57 -23.83 2.36
C VAL A 131 31.35 -24.84 1.53
N PHE A 132 30.73 -25.96 1.18
CA PHE A 132 31.34 -26.99 0.33
C PHE A 132 31.00 -26.74 -1.14
N VAL A 133 31.94 -27.00 -2.04
CA VAL A 133 31.73 -26.93 -3.49
C VAL A 133 31.98 -28.32 -4.07
N LEU A 134 30.97 -28.87 -4.72
CA LEU A 134 30.98 -30.21 -5.30
C LEU A 134 30.93 -30.12 -6.83
N ASN A 135 31.65 -31.03 -7.50
CA ASN A 135 31.55 -31.23 -8.96
C ASN A 135 30.28 -32.02 -9.34
N LYS A 136 30.14 -32.35 -10.63
CA LYS A 136 28.97 -33.08 -11.15
C LYS A 136 28.96 -34.55 -10.73
N GLU A 137 30.12 -35.06 -10.33
CA GLU A 137 30.35 -36.38 -9.77
C GLU A 137 30.11 -36.42 -8.24
N ASP A 138 29.59 -35.32 -7.68
CA ASP A 138 29.28 -35.13 -6.25
C ASP A 138 30.51 -35.21 -5.31
N GLU A 139 31.72 -34.98 -5.85
CA GLU A 139 32.97 -34.91 -5.10
C GLU A 139 33.24 -33.49 -4.62
N ILE A 140 33.64 -33.32 -3.36
CA ILE A 140 34.04 -32.02 -2.81
C ILE A 140 35.37 -31.60 -3.43
N ILE A 141 35.34 -30.54 -4.25
CA ILE A 141 36.51 -29.97 -4.92
C ILE A 141 37.06 -28.73 -4.23
N HIS A 142 36.23 -28.05 -3.44
CA HIS A 142 36.63 -26.86 -2.68
C HIS A 142 35.81 -26.76 -1.38
N THR A 143 36.37 -26.10 -0.37
CA THR A 143 35.65 -25.68 0.84
C THR A 143 36.00 -24.24 1.20
N PHE A 144 35.01 -23.43 1.54
CA PHE A 144 35.22 -22.10 2.12
C PHE A 144 35.00 -22.15 3.62
N GLY A 145 36.02 -21.77 4.39
CA GLY A 145 35.94 -21.59 5.84
C GLY A 145 35.86 -20.12 6.24
N LYS A 146 36.00 -19.86 7.55
CA LYS A 146 36.13 -18.50 8.06
C LYS A 146 37.33 -17.80 7.41
N PRO A 147 37.16 -16.62 6.79
CA PRO A 147 38.29 -15.90 6.22
C PRO A 147 39.29 -15.41 7.27
N ASP A 148 40.58 -15.52 6.96
CA ASP A 148 41.69 -15.02 7.80
C ASP A 148 41.99 -13.53 7.59
N ALA A 149 41.33 -12.88 6.62
CA ALA A 149 41.54 -11.49 6.30
C ALA A 149 41.20 -10.58 7.50
N LEU A 150 42.09 -9.65 7.84
CA LEU A 150 41.86 -8.70 8.94
C LEU A 150 40.56 -7.89 8.75
N SER A 151 40.22 -7.57 7.50
CA SER A 151 38.99 -6.87 7.12
C SER A 151 37.70 -7.67 7.37
N PHE A 152 37.78 -8.99 7.53
CA PHE A 152 36.64 -9.82 7.93
C PHE A 152 36.24 -9.57 9.38
N GLY A 153 37.23 -9.31 10.24
CA GLY A 153 37.09 -9.08 11.68
C GLY A 153 37.30 -10.35 12.49
N GLU A 154 38.23 -10.31 13.45
CA GLU A 154 38.62 -11.49 14.25
C GLU A 154 37.44 -12.15 14.98
N LYS A 155 36.49 -11.36 15.47
CA LYS A 155 35.30 -11.82 16.21
C LYS A 155 34.07 -12.06 15.33
N ALA A 156 34.15 -11.79 14.02
CA ALA A 156 33.01 -12.01 13.13
C ALA A 156 32.67 -13.51 13.07
N PRO A 157 31.39 -13.89 13.23
CA PRO A 157 30.95 -15.27 13.09
C PRO A 157 30.96 -15.67 11.61
N PHE A 158 31.25 -16.95 11.37
CA PHE A 158 31.15 -17.59 10.07
C PHE A 158 30.40 -18.93 10.24
N SER A 159 29.06 -18.85 10.23
CA SER A 159 28.13 -19.96 10.32
C SER A 159 27.18 -19.83 9.12
N PRO A 160 27.59 -20.31 7.93
CA PRO A 160 26.93 -20.03 6.67
C PRO A 160 25.56 -20.73 6.58
N THR A 161 24.50 -19.99 6.25
CA THR A 161 23.12 -20.50 6.19
C THR A 161 22.52 -20.50 4.78
N LYS A 162 23.00 -19.62 3.91
CA LYS A 162 22.61 -19.54 2.48
C LYS A 162 23.81 -19.13 1.65
N VAL A 163 23.85 -19.58 0.41
CA VAL A 163 24.87 -19.23 -0.58
C VAL A 163 24.20 -19.01 -1.94
N THR A 164 24.69 -18.04 -2.71
CA THR A 164 24.41 -17.90 -4.14
C THR A 164 25.69 -17.51 -4.87
N VAL A 165 25.81 -17.80 -6.16
CA VAL A 165 27.04 -17.52 -6.91
C VAL A 165 26.70 -16.75 -8.18
N ASP A 166 27.47 -15.70 -8.47
CA ASP A 166 27.31 -14.94 -9.72
C ASP A 166 27.95 -15.64 -10.93
N ASN A 167 27.69 -15.11 -12.13
CA ASN A 167 28.28 -15.63 -13.37
C ASN A 167 29.82 -15.54 -13.44
N ARG A 168 30.43 -14.75 -12.55
CA ARG A 168 31.90 -14.60 -12.43
C ARG A 168 32.48 -15.59 -11.42
N GLY A 169 31.65 -16.32 -10.69
CA GLY A 169 32.08 -17.29 -9.68
C GLY A 169 32.27 -16.71 -8.28
N ASN A 170 31.84 -15.48 -8.01
CA ASN A 170 31.86 -14.93 -6.65
C ASN A 170 30.69 -15.51 -5.85
N ALA A 171 31.00 -16.10 -4.70
CA ALA A 171 30.01 -16.64 -3.79
C ALA A 171 29.57 -15.56 -2.79
N TYR A 172 28.27 -15.31 -2.72
CA TYR A 172 27.63 -14.46 -1.73
C TYR A 172 27.05 -15.35 -0.64
N VAL A 173 27.45 -15.13 0.60
CA VAL A 173 27.11 -16.00 1.73
C VAL A 173 26.43 -15.19 2.83
N ILE A 174 25.29 -15.69 3.29
CA ILE A 174 24.67 -15.26 4.55
C ILE A 174 25.27 -16.11 5.66
N SER A 175 25.72 -15.47 6.74
CA SER A 175 26.22 -16.13 7.94
C SER A 175 25.38 -15.74 9.15
N ARG A 176 24.93 -16.74 9.92
CA ARG A 176 24.17 -16.51 11.16
C ARG A 176 24.96 -15.62 12.12
N GLY A 177 24.31 -14.55 12.58
CA GLY A 177 24.90 -13.57 13.49
C GLY A 177 25.86 -12.57 12.84
N ASN A 178 26.08 -12.62 11.52
CA ASN A 178 26.88 -11.65 10.81
C ASN A 178 26.02 -10.48 10.30
N ASN A 179 26.11 -9.34 10.99
CA ASN A 179 25.32 -8.15 10.68
C ASN A 179 26.04 -7.16 9.73
N ASN A 180 27.21 -7.52 9.17
CA ASN A 180 28.00 -6.63 8.32
C ASN A 180 27.54 -6.64 6.84
N GLY A 181 26.56 -7.46 6.48
CA GLY A 181 26.10 -7.67 5.11
C GLY A 181 26.43 -9.06 4.58
N LEU A 182 26.27 -9.26 3.27
CA LEU A 182 26.61 -10.51 2.60
C LEU A 182 28.14 -10.65 2.51
N ILE A 183 28.66 -11.83 2.85
CA ILE A 183 30.09 -12.14 2.71
C ILE A 183 30.35 -12.51 1.24
N ILE A 184 31.29 -11.82 0.58
CA ILE A 184 31.72 -12.19 -0.78
C ILE A 184 33.03 -12.97 -0.71
N LEU A 185 33.02 -14.18 -1.27
CA LEU A 185 34.18 -15.06 -1.37
C LEU A 185 34.49 -15.36 -2.84
N ASN A 186 35.77 -15.32 -3.21
CA ASN A 186 36.22 -15.68 -4.54
C ASN A 186 36.56 -17.18 -4.62
N LYS A 187 36.01 -17.88 -5.64
CA LYS A 187 36.27 -19.31 -5.82
C LYS A 187 37.67 -19.65 -6.37
N ASP A 188 38.32 -18.73 -7.06
CA ASP A 188 39.57 -18.96 -7.80
C ASP A 188 40.82 -18.76 -6.94
N VAL A 189 40.69 -18.14 -5.76
CA VAL A 189 41.79 -17.84 -4.83
C VAL A 189 41.45 -18.34 -3.43
N GLU A 190 41.37 -19.67 -3.23
CA GLU A 190 41.14 -20.34 -1.93
C GLU A 190 40.05 -19.69 -1.03
N GLY A 191 38.98 -19.13 -1.60
CA GLY A 191 37.96 -18.44 -0.81
C GLY A 191 38.37 -17.05 -0.29
N GLU A 192 39.22 -16.33 -1.01
CA GLU A 192 39.64 -14.97 -0.68
C GLU A 192 38.41 -14.09 -0.38
N PHE A 193 38.43 -13.47 0.79
CA PHE A 193 37.38 -12.55 1.20
C PHE A 193 37.51 -11.22 0.47
N LEU A 194 36.55 -10.93 -0.40
CA LEU A 194 36.53 -9.72 -1.20
C LEU A 194 35.93 -8.52 -0.43
N GLY A 195 35.09 -8.80 0.56
CA GLY A 195 34.43 -7.77 1.36
C GLY A 195 32.99 -8.12 1.73
N TYR A 196 32.35 -7.17 2.41
CA TYR A 196 30.92 -7.22 2.71
C TYR A 196 30.11 -6.46 1.65
N PHE A 197 28.96 -7.01 1.29
CA PHE A 197 28.06 -6.43 0.29
C PHE A 197 26.67 -6.16 0.85
N ALA A 198 26.13 -4.99 0.47
CA ALA A 198 24.80 -4.52 0.88
C ALA A 198 24.52 -4.67 2.39
N PRO A 199 25.34 -4.04 3.27
CA PRO A 199 25.04 -4.00 4.70
C PRO A 199 23.66 -3.39 4.92
N ASN A 200 22.87 -4.01 5.80
CA ASN A 200 21.61 -3.43 6.23
C ASN A 200 21.88 -2.18 7.07
N THR A 201 21.17 -1.09 6.77
CA THR A 201 21.33 0.18 7.49
C THR A 201 20.31 0.28 8.59
N THR A 202 20.72 0.70 9.79
CA THR A 202 19.77 1.10 10.84
C THR A 202 19.23 2.51 10.56
N SER A 203 17.93 2.73 10.79
CA SER A 203 17.36 4.07 10.68
C SER A 203 17.86 4.93 11.85
N ASN A 204 18.68 5.94 11.54
CA ASN A 204 19.12 6.89 12.55
C ASN A 204 17.98 7.87 12.82
N SER A 205 17.29 7.74 13.96
CA SER A 205 16.37 8.79 14.39
C SER A 205 17.13 10.09 14.71
N LEU A 206 16.45 11.24 14.66
CA LEU A 206 17.02 12.51 15.13
C LEU A 206 17.49 12.41 16.60
N LEU A 207 16.77 11.62 17.41
CA LEU A 207 17.15 11.34 18.78
C LEU A 207 18.42 10.48 18.88
N THR A 208 18.63 9.53 17.95
CA THR A 208 19.86 8.74 17.84
C THR A 208 21.05 9.62 17.46
N THR A 209 20.85 10.55 16.52
CA THR A 209 21.87 11.54 16.12
C THR A 209 22.20 12.48 17.28
N PHE A 210 21.18 12.95 18.00
CA PHE A 210 21.37 13.73 19.21
C PHE A 210 22.15 12.96 20.28
N ARG A 211 21.78 11.71 20.57
CA ARG A 211 22.50 10.83 21.52
C ARG A 211 23.98 10.65 21.13
N LYS A 212 24.29 10.47 19.84
CA LYS A 212 25.67 10.39 19.32
C LYS A 212 26.49 11.67 19.56
N MET A 213 25.86 12.83 19.69
CA MET A 213 26.55 14.10 19.97
C MET A 213 26.87 14.31 21.46
N ILE A 214 26.19 13.63 22.38
CA ILE A 214 26.30 13.86 23.84
C ILE A 214 26.79 12.66 24.64
N PHE A 215 26.66 11.44 24.14
CA PHE A 215 27.10 10.22 24.83
C PHE A 215 28.50 9.79 24.39
N SER A 216 29.25 9.17 25.31
CA SER A 216 30.53 8.54 24.98
C SER A 216 30.33 7.24 24.18
N GLU A 217 31.36 6.77 23.47
CA GLU A 217 31.33 5.52 22.71
C GLU A 217 30.87 4.33 23.56
N GLU A 218 31.37 4.19 24.81
CA GLU A 218 30.93 3.13 25.73
C GLU A 218 29.45 3.23 26.16
N GLN A 219 28.92 4.45 26.29
CA GLN A 219 27.51 4.67 26.61
C GLN A 219 26.61 4.38 25.40
N LEU A 220 27.08 4.73 24.20
CA LEU A 220 26.42 4.41 22.93
C LEU A 220 26.38 2.91 22.68
N ASP A 221 27.48 2.18 22.90
CA ASP A 221 27.52 0.73 22.74
C ASP A 221 26.59 -0.01 23.71
N LYS A 222 26.42 0.52 24.94
CA LYS A 222 25.48 -0.05 25.92
C LYS A 222 24.02 0.33 25.66
N MET A 223 23.74 1.43 24.97
CA MET A 223 22.37 1.92 24.73
C MET A 223 21.82 1.62 23.33
N LEU A 224 22.69 1.60 22.33
CA LEU A 224 22.37 1.42 20.91
C LEU A 224 22.88 0.08 20.42
N GLY A 225 22.58 -1.01 21.14
CA GLY A 225 22.69 -2.39 20.62
C GLY A 225 21.76 -2.59 19.40
N THR A 226 21.97 -1.79 18.37
CA THR A 226 21.25 -1.65 17.12
C THR A 226 22.18 -2.20 16.07
N THR A 227 22.56 -3.45 16.27
CA THR A 227 23.07 -4.22 15.15
C THR A 227 21.96 -4.28 14.11
N PRO A 228 22.22 -3.90 12.85
CA PRO A 228 21.21 -4.03 11.81
C PRO A 228 20.80 -5.49 11.68
N ASP A 229 19.52 -5.73 11.36
CA ASP A 229 19.03 -7.08 11.11
C ASP A 229 19.83 -7.72 9.97
N SER A 230 20.19 -8.98 10.12
CA SER A 230 20.85 -9.74 9.06
C SER A 230 19.84 -10.21 8.02
N ALA A 231 20.26 -10.30 6.76
CA ALA A 231 19.49 -11.02 5.77
C ALA A 231 19.35 -12.49 6.18
N THR A 232 18.19 -13.10 5.94
CA THR A 232 17.91 -14.52 6.25
C THR A 232 17.81 -15.38 5.00
N ASN A 233 17.51 -14.76 3.85
CA ASN A 233 17.43 -15.44 2.56
C ASN A 233 18.13 -14.65 1.46
N LEU A 234 18.57 -15.37 0.42
CA LEU A 234 19.41 -14.90 -0.66
C LEU A 234 19.07 -15.65 -1.95
N ASN A 235 18.93 -14.92 -3.05
CA ASN A 235 18.83 -15.50 -4.39
C ASN A 235 19.51 -14.56 -5.41
N ILE A 236 19.73 -15.05 -6.63
CA ILE A 236 20.28 -14.25 -7.73
C ILE A 236 19.48 -14.52 -9.00
N ASP A 237 19.21 -13.48 -9.79
CA ASP A 237 18.53 -13.63 -11.09
C ASP A 237 19.53 -13.93 -12.23
N GLY A 238 19.00 -14.19 -13.43
CA GLY A 238 19.81 -14.45 -14.63
C GLY A 238 20.67 -13.26 -15.08
N GLN A 239 20.34 -12.04 -14.63
CA GLN A 239 21.10 -10.82 -14.90
C GLN A 239 22.23 -10.60 -13.89
N GLY A 240 22.28 -11.40 -12.81
CA GLY A 240 23.26 -11.30 -11.74
C GLY A 240 22.88 -10.30 -10.65
N LEU A 241 21.62 -9.85 -10.59
CA LEU A 241 21.13 -9.03 -9.49
C LEU A 241 20.82 -9.91 -8.28
N VAL A 242 21.27 -9.44 -7.11
CA VAL A 242 21.14 -10.20 -5.86
C VAL A 242 19.87 -9.76 -5.14
N TYR A 243 19.10 -10.74 -4.69
CA TYR A 243 17.88 -10.54 -3.93
C TYR A 243 18.07 -11.00 -2.50
N THR A 244 17.63 -10.21 -1.52
CA THR A 244 17.68 -10.58 -0.11
C THR A 244 16.34 -10.40 0.59
N ILE A 245 16.09 -11.25 1.57
CA ILE A 245 15.04 -11.05 2.58
C ILE A 245 15.72 -10.64 3.89
N THR A 246 15.27 -9.54 4.48
CA THR A 246 15.62 -9.13 5.85
C THR A 246 14.32 -8.98 6.65
N PRO A 247 13.92 -9.99 7.43
CA PRO A 247 12.70 -9.93 8.22
C PRO A 247 12.88 -8.89 9.34
N ASN A 248 11.98 -7.92 9.40
CA ASN A 248 11.85 -7.03 10.56
C ASN A 248 10.40 -6.58 10.65
N GLU A 249 9.79 -6.76 11.82
CA GLU A 249 8.38 -6.53 12.11
C GLU A 249 7.92 -5.08 11.81
N ASN A 250 8.85 -4.13 11.76
CA ASN A 250 8.58 -2.70 11.61
C ASN A 250 9.31 -2.03 10.43
N SER A 251 9.96 -2.79 9.54
CA SER A 251 10.76 -2.20 8.46
C SER A 251 10.07 -2.24 7.10
N LYS A 252 10.15 -1.12 6.39
CA LYS A 252 10.00 -1.04 4.93
C LYS A 252 11.24 -1.66 4.27
N ASN A 253 11.11 -2.26 3.09
CA ASN A 253 12.19 -2.93 2.34
C ASN A 253 12.58 -4.31 2.88
N VAL A 254 11.58 -5.14 3.17
CA VAL A 254 11.79 -6.53 3.61
C VAL A 254 12.48 -7.34 2.51
N ILE A 255 11.99 -7.22 1.28
CA ILE A 255 12.63 -7.74 0.06
C ILE A 255 13.49 -6.63 -0.54
N LYS A 256 14.71 -6.97 -0.95
CA LYS A 256 15.60 -6.05 -1.67
C LYS A 256 16.07 -6.67 -2.96
N LYS A 257 16.05 -5.89 -4.05
CA LYS A 257 16.71 -6.20 -5.33
C LYS A 257 17.93 -5.30 -5.43
N LEU A 258 19.12 -5.88 -5.36
CA LEU A 258 20.37 -5.16 -5.15
C LEU A 258 21.12 -5.03 -6.47
N ASN A 259 21.47 -3.79 -6.83
CA ASN A 259 22.41 -3.56 -7.93
C ASN A 259 23.85 -3.91 -7.53
N MET A 260 24.80 -3.84 -8.46
CA MET A 260 26.23 -4.12 -8.21
C MET A 260 26.88 -3.26 -7.11
N GLY A 261 26.26 -2.12 -6.74
CA GLY A 261 26.72 -1.27 -5.64
C GLY A 261 26.05 -1.58 -4.29
N GLY A 262 25.19 -2.59 -4.20
CA GLY A 262 24.44 -2.96 -2.99
C GLY A 262 23.27 -2.03 -2.68
N LYS A 263 22.82 -1.23 -3.65
CA LYS A 263 21.65 -0.33 -3.48
C LYS A 263 20.37 -1.09 -3.86
N ASN A 264 19.35 -0.97 -3.00
CA ASN A 264 18.02 -1.50 -3.29
C ASN A 264 17.36 -0.75 -4.46
N LEU A 265 16.80 -1.51 -5.40
CA LEU A 265 16.07 -1.03 -6.57
C LEU A 265 14.55 -1.11 -6.38
N LEU A 266 14.07 -1.93 -5.44
CA LEU A 266 12.64 -2.02 -5.13
C LEU A 266 12.18 -0.81 -4.31
N GLN A 267 10.91 -0.45 -4.47
CA GLN A 267 10.24 0.48 -3.56
C GLN A 267 10.01 -0.16 -2.18
N ASP A 268 9.60 0.67 -1.22
CA ASP A 268 9.21 0.22 0.12
C ASP A 268 8.12 -0.86 0.01
N ASN A 269 8.50 -2.11 0.25
CA ASN A 269 7.58 -3.25 0.30
C ASN A 269 7.39 -3.73 1.74
N TYR A 270 6.22 -4.31 1.99
CA TYR A 270 5.84 -4.92 3.26
C TYR A 270 5.34 -6.34 3.00
N VAL A 271 6.06 -7.33 3.53
CA VAL A 271 5.67 -8.74 3.46
C VAL A 271 5.64 -9.28 4.88
N TYR A 272 4.54 -9.93 5.25
CA TYR A 272 4.42 -10.53 6.57
C TYR A 272 5.28 -11.79 6.65
N PHE A 273 6.35 -11.72 7.45
CA PHE A 273 7.22 -12.86 7.79
C PHE A 273 7.70 -13.72 6.59
N PRO A 274 8.30 -13.14 5.53
CA PRO A 274 8.81 -13.93 4.42
C PRO A 274 10.00 -14.79 4.87
N SER A 275 9.99 -16.05 4.47
CA SER A 275 11.03 -17.02 4.80
C SER A 275 11.93 -17.33 3.60
N SER A 276 11.36 -17.37 2.38
CA SER A 276 12.10 -17.69 1.16
C SER A 276 11.58 -16.94 -0.06
N LEU A 277 12.45 -16.81 -1.08
CA LEU A 277 12.17 -16.09 -2.32
C LEU A 277 12.61 -16.84 -3.58
N ALA A 278 11.82 -16.70 -4.65
CA ALA A 278 12.13 -17.17 -5.99
C ALA A 278 11.87 -16.06 -7.02
N ILE A 279 12.57 -16.13 -8.14
CA ILE A 279 12.35 -15.26 -9.30
C ILE A 279 11.68 -16.13 -10.37
N GLY A 280 10.55 -15.68 -10.89
CA GLY A 280 9.85 -16.34 -11.99
C GLY A 280 10.40 -15.97 -13.36
N ASN A 281 9.80 -16.54 -14.40
CA ASN A 281 10.24 -16.42 -15.80
C ASN A 281 10.11 -15.00 -16.41
N ILE A 282 9.28 -14.13 -15.81
CA ILE A 282 9.08 -12.73 -16.22
C ILE A 282 9.71 -11.75 -15.21
N ASP A 283 10.71 -12.22 -14.47
CA ASP A 283 11.38 -11.50 -13.38
C ASP A 283 10.44 -11.07 -12.23
N ASN A 284 9.21 -11.61 -12.19
CA ASN A 284 8.30 -11.50 -11.05
C ASN A 284 8.87 -12.20 -9.82
N ILE A 285 8.54 -11.67 -8.66
CA ILE A 285 9.12 -12.09 -7.39
C ILE A 285 8.08 -12.90 -6.63
N PHE A 286 8.45 -14.11 -6.25
CA PHE A 286 7.65 -14.97 -5.38
C PHE A 286 8.26 -15.04 -4.00
N THR A 287 7.45 -14.92 -2.98
CA THR A 287 7.89 -15.19 -1.60
C THR A 287 6.91 -16.08 -0.88
N ILE A 288 7.42 -16.95 -0.01
CA ILE A 288 6.60 -17.73 0.91
C ILE A 288 6.78 -17.19 2.33
N GLY A 289 5.67 -17.02 3.06
CA GLY A 289 5.65 -16.53 4.43
C GLY A 289 5.55 -17.65 5.47
N GLU A 290 5.95 -17.35 6.71
CA GLU A 290 5.72 -18.23 7.88
C GLU A 290 4.22 -18.34 8.25
N ASP A 291 3.40 -17.45 7.70
CA ASP A 291 1.94 -17.49 7.74
C ASP A 291 1.33 -18.49 6.74
N GLY A 292 2.16 -19.16 5.94
CA GLY A 292 1.78 -20.18 4.99
C GLY A 292 1.23 -19.65 3.66
N TYR A 293 1.26 -18.33 3.46
CA TYR A 293 0.89 -17.71 2.20
C TYR A 293 2.08 -17.59 1.25
N ILE A 294 1.77 -17.68 -0.04
CA ILE A 294 2.67 -17.40 -1.13
C ILE A 294 2.23 -16.06 -1.73
N TYR A 295 3.17 -15.14 -1.87
CA TYR A 295 2.96 -13.80 -2.38
C TYR A 295 3.66 -13.66 -3.72
N GLU A 296 2.99 -13.03 -4.68
CA GLU A 296 3.56 -12.71 -5.98
C GLU A 296 3.61 -11.20 -6.19
N TYR A 297 4.74 -10.72 -6.71
CA TYR A 297 5.00 -9.32 -7.03
C TYR A 297 5.53 -9.18 -8.44
N THR A 298 5.34 -8.02 -9.06
CA THR A 298 6.03 -7.66 -10.31
C THR A 298 7.54 -7.56 -10.14
N SER A 299 8.28 -7.42 -11.24
CA SER A 299 9.74 -7.19 -11.24
C SER A 299 10.17 -5.91 -10.53
N GLU A 300 9.24 -4.96 -10.38
CA GLU A 300 9.40 -3.67 -9.70
C GLU A 300 8.99 -3.73 -8.23
N GLY A 301 8.40 -4.85 -7.78
CA GLY A 301 7.97 -5.07 -6.40
C GLY A 301 6.54 -4.63 -6.10
N GLU A 302 5.69 -4.44 -7.12
CA GLU A 302 4.26 -4.18 -6.91
C GLU A 302 3.53 -5.48 -6.60
N PHE A 303 2.67 -5.47 -5.59
CA PHE A 303 1.94 -6.66 -5.17
C PHE A 303 0.85 -7.04 -6.18
N LEU A 304 0.85 -8.30 -6.63
CA LEU A 304 -0.17 -8.82 -7.53
C LEU A 304 -1.27 -9.53 -6.74
N PHE A 305 -0.91 -10.60 -6.03
CA PHE A 305 -1.83 -11.33 -5.17
C PHE A 305 -1.07 -12.27 -4.23
N MET A 306 -1.80 -12.84 -3.28
CA MET A 306 -1.34 -13.91 -2.40
C MET A 306 -2.33 -15.07 -2.41
N PHE A 307 -1.81 -16.28 -2.24
CA PHE A 307 -2.59 -17.53 -2.22
C PHE A 307 -1.96 -18.55 -1.25
N GLY A 308 -2.61 -19.68 -1.05
CA GLY A 308 -2.25 -20.64 -0.01
C GLY A 308 -2.78 -20.23 1.36
N GLY A 309 -2.14 -20.70 2.42
CA GLY A 309 -2.52 -20.35 3.78
C GLY A 309 -1.93 -21.28 4.82
N LYS A 310 -2.05 -20.90 6.09
CA LYS A 310 -1.49 -21.66 7.21
C LYS A 310 -2.20 -23.00 7.38
N ASP A 311 -1.42 -24.07 7.51
CA ASP A 311 -1.95 -25.38 7.86
C ASP A 311 -2.59 -25.37 9.26
N ASP A 312 -3.83 -25.85 9.33
CA ASP A 312 -4.63 -25.95 10.55
C ASP A 312 -4.34 -27.24 11.36
N GLY A 313 -3.28 -27.97 10.98
CA GLY A 313 -2.89 -29.24 11.55
C GLY A 313 -3.57 -30.45 10.91
N LYS A 314 -4.51 -30.24 9.97
CA LYS A 314 -5.11 -31.33 9.19
C LYS A 314 -4.29 -31.70 7.95
N GLN A 315 -3.17 -31.02 7.71
CA GLN A 315 -2.23 -31.28 6.62
C GLN A 315 -2.89 -31.29 5.24
N ARG A 316 -3.87 -30.41 5.03
CA ARG A 316 -4.60 -30.35 3.77
C ARG A 316 -3.69 -29.85 2.65
N ARG A 317 -3.89 -30.39 1.44
CA ARG A 317 -3.17 -29.92 0.24
C ARG A 317 -3.56 -28.47 -0.05
N GLY A 318 -2.58 -27.62 -0.32
CA GLY A 318 -2.76 -26.18 -0.51
C GLY A 318 -2.50 -25.35 0.76
N LEU A 319 -2.34 -25.97 1.93
CA LEU A 319 -1.92 -25.29 3.15
C LEU A 319 -0.48 -25.66 3.53
N ILE A 320 0.24 -24.64 3.98
CA ILE A 320 1.65 -24.69 4.35
C ILE A 320 1.79 -24.56 5.87
N GLY A 321 2.55 -25.47 6.47
CA GLY A 321 2.91 -25.48 7.88
C GLY A 321 4.00 -24.46 8.21
N LYS A 322 5.19 -24.63 7.62
CA LYS A 322 6.29 -23.64 7.68
C LYS A 322 7.12 -23.70 6.40
N GLY A 323 6.91 -22.76 5.49
CA GLY A 323 7.66 -22.69 4.24
C GLY A 323 9.13 -22.37 4.48
N SER A 324 10.05 -23.21 4.01
CA SER A 324 11.51 -23.01 4.08
C SER A 324 12.15 -22.74 2.70
N GLY A 325 11.47 -23.12 1.62
CA GLY A 325 11.94 -22.97 0.25
C GLY A 325 10.79 -22.67 -0.72
N ILE A 326 11.11 -21.98 -1.81
CA ILE A 326 10.20 -21.75 -2.93
C ILE A 326 11.01 -21.76 -4.24
N LEU A 327 10.43 -22.32 -5.29
CA LEU A 327 10.96 -22.33 -6.66
C LEU A 327 9.82 -22.11 -7.64
N VAL A 328 10.13 -21.56 -8.82
CA VAL A 328 9.18 -21.36 -9.91
C VAL A 328 9.83 -21.83 -11.19
N ASP A 329 9.12 -22.65 -11.96
CA ASP A 329 9.64 -23.13 -13.26
C ASP A 329 9.19 -22.27 -14.44
N ASP A 330 9.68 -22.61 -15.63
CA ASP A 330 9.41 -21.85 -16.86
C ASP A 330 7.92 -21.81 -17.24
N ASN A 331 7.12 -22.77 -16.77
CA ASN A 331 5.68 -22.82 -16.97
C ASN A 331 4.91 -22.04 -15.88
N GLY A 332 5.61 -21.38 -14.96
CA GLY A 332 5.00 -20.69 -13.82
C GLY A 332 4.56 -21.63 -12.70
N THR A 333 4.90 -22.93 -12.74
CA THR A 333 4.55 -23.83 -11.63
C THR A 333 5.38 -23.48 -10.40
N VAL A 334 4.71 -23.23 -9.28
CA VAL A 334 5.34 -22.89 -8.01
C VAL A 334 5.53 -24.16 -7.19
N TYR A 335 6.74 -24.39 -6.71
CA TYR A 335 7.10 -25.46 -5.78
C TYR A 335 7.40 -24.81 -4.44
N THR A 336 6.81 -25.32 -3.36
CA THR A 336 7.10 -24.88 -2.00
C THR A 336 7.66 -26.03 -1.18
N LEU A 337 8.62 -25.74 -0.32
CA LEU A 337 9.22 -26.71 0.60
C LEU A 337 8.74 -26.41 2.01
N ASP A 338 8.14 -27.41 2.66
CA ASP A 338 7.60 -27.28 4.02
C ASP A 338 8.49 -28.00 5.04
N GLU A 339 9.16 -27.22 5.89
CA GLU A 339 10.04 -27.72 6.96
C GLU A 339 9.28 -28.56 7.98
N LYS A 340 8.01 -28.21 8.26
CA LYS A 340 7.21 -28.84 9.32
C LYS A 340 6.50 -30.09 8.82
N LYS A 341 6.01 -30.07 7.57
CA LYS A 341 5.33 -31.21 6.94
C LYS A 341 6.29 -32.17 6.25
N ASN A 342 7.57 -31.82 6.09
CA ASN A 342 8.57 -32.63 5.40
C ASN A 342 8.12 -33.00 3.97
N GLU A 343 7.61 -32.04 3.22
CA GLU A 343 7.12 -32.27 1.86
C GLU A 343 7.41 -31.09 0.93
N ILE A 344 7.47 -31.37 -0.37
CA ILE A 344 7.33 -30.37 -1.42
C ILE A 344 5.86 -30.34 -1.83
N GLN A 345 5.30 -29.15 -2.03
CA GLN A 345 3.95 -28.97 -2.57
C GLN A 345 4.00 -28.12 -3.84
N THR A 346 3.23 -28.51 -4.85
CA THR A 346 3.21 -27.82 -6.16
C THR A 346 1.89 -27.08 -6.39
N PHE A 347 1.99 -25.93 -7.04
CA PHE A 347 0.87 -25.07 -7.41
C PHE A 347 1.00 -24.70 -8.88
N ILE A 348 -0.05 -24.95 -9.66
CA ILE A 348 -0.08 -24.62 -11.09
C ILE A 348 -0.85 -23.31 -11.30
N PRO A 349 -0.40 -22.44 -12.24
CA PRO A 349 -1.12 -21.22 -12.53
C PRO A 349 -2.48 -21.55 -13.17
N THR A 350 -3.49 -20.73 -12.89
CA THR A 350 -4.76 -20.77 -13.62
C THR A 350 -4.63 -19.97 -14.92
N GLU A 351 -5.60 -20.11 -15.83
CA GLU A 351 -5.71 -19.29 -17.05
C GLU A 351 -5.66 -17.78 -16.74
N PHE A 352 -6.24 -17.37 -15.60
CA PHE A 352 -6.18 -15.99 -15.10
C PHE A 352 -4.73 -15.53 -14.90
N THR A 353 -3.90 -16.33 -14.23
CA THR A 353 -2.50 -16.01 -13.97
C THR A 353 -1.65 -16.09 -15.22
N GLU A 354 -1.86 -17.10 -16.07
CA GLU A 354 -1.15 -17.22 -17.35
C GLU A 354 -1.38 -15.99 -18.24
N THR A 355 -2.64 -15.54 -18.34
CA THR A 355 -3.02 -14.35 -19.11
C THR A 355 -2.44 -13.07 -18.49
N LEU A 356 -2.42 -12.98 -17.15
CA LEU A 356 -1.80 -11.86 -16.45
C LEU A 356 -0.28 -11.81 -16.71
N HIS A 357 0.41 -12.94 -16.63
CA HIS A 357 1.84 -13.04 -16.89
C HIS A 357 2.17 -12.70 -18.34
N GLU A 358 1.33 -13.10 -19.29
CA GLU A 358 1.46 -12.68 -20.69
C GLU A 358 1.35 -11.15 -20.82
N ALA A 359 0.36 -10.55 -20.18
CA ALA A 359 0.15 -9.09 -20.20
C ALA A 359 1.37 -8.34 -19.65
N LEU A 360 1.89 -8.78 -18.50
CA LEU A 360 3.09 -8.24 -17.86
C LEU A 360 4.33 -8.41 -18.75
N ALA A 361 4.55 -9.60 -19.31
CA ALA A 361 5.70 -9.87 -20.17
C ALA A 361 5.71 -9.01 -21.43
N LEU A 362 4.54 -8.82 -22.07
CA LEU A 362 4.40 -7.94 -23.23
C LEU A 362 4.69 -6.49 -22.86
N TYR A 363 4.16 -6.04 -21.72
CA TYR A 363 4.36 -4.69 -21.22
C TYR A 363 5.84 -4.39 -20.90
N GLN A 364 6.52 -5.29 -20.18
CA GLN A 364 7.95 -5.18 -19.86
C GLN A 364 8.84 -5.12 -21.12
N ARG A 365 8.44 -5.82 -22.20
CA ARG A 365 9.13 -5.79 -23.50
C ARG A 365 8.80 -4.54 -24.33
N GLY A 366 8.00 -3.61 -23.82
CA GLY A 366 7.58 -2.39 -24.50
C GLY A 366 6.50 -2.61 -25.58
N ARG A 367 5.88 -3.79 -25.63
CA ARG A 367 4.81 -4.14 -26.58
C ARG A 367 3.45 -3.71 -26.01
N TYR A 368 3.30 -2.41 -25.75
CA TYR A 368 2.12 -1.84 -25.09
C TYR A 368 0.83 -2.14 -25.84
N GLU A 369 0.84 -2.02 -27.18
CA GLU A 369 -0.35 -2.27 -28.00
C GLU A 369 -0.89 -3.69 -27.81
N GLU A 370 0.03 -4.66 -27.82
CA GLU A 370 -0.30 -6.08 -27.73
C GLU A 370 -0.70 -6.49 -26.32
N SER A 371 -0.10 -5.87 -25.28
CA SER A 371 -0.46 -6.14 -23.88
C SER A 371 -1.93 -5.82 -23.55
N LYS A 372 -2.56 -4.88 -24.27
CA LYS A 372 -3.95 -4.47 -23.99
C LYS A 372 -4.96 -5.61 -24.11
N SER A 373 -4.74 -6.54 -25.03
CA SER A 373 -5.67 -7.66 -25.23
C SER A 373 -5.66 -8.59 -24.02
N PRO A 374 -4.50 -9.15 -23.59
CA PRO A 374 -4.41 -9.90 -22.33
C PRO A 374 -4.94 -9.15 -21.11
N TRP A 375 -4.62 -7.86 -20.94
CA TRP A 375 -5.17 -7.07 -19.83
C TRP A 375 -6.71 -7.02 -19.83
N SER A 376 -7.31 -6.89 -21.02
CA SER A 376 -8.76 -6.88 -21.17
C SER A 376 -9.37 -8.24 -20.85
N GLU A 377 -8.70 -9.34 -21.21
CA GLU A 377 -9.14 -10.70 -20.86
C GLU A 377 -9.06 -10.93 -19.34
N VAL A 378 -7.99 -10.48 -18.68
CA VAL A 378 -7.87 -10.53 -17.21
C VAL A 378 -9.06 -9.83 -16.55
N LEU A 379 -9.48 -8.65 -17.04
CA LEU A 379 -10.64 -7.94 -16.51
C LEU A 379 -11.99 -8.62 -16.84
N LYS A 380 -12.07 -9.42 -17.90
CA LYS A 380 -13.27 -10.24 -18.17
C LYS A 380 -13.38 -11.41 -17.20
N MET A 381 -12.25 -12.03 -16.85
CA MET A 381 -12.17 -13.11 -15.87
C MET A 381 -12.43 -12.57 -14.45
N ASN A 382 -11.79 -11.45 -14.10
CA ASN A 382 -11.99 -10.76 -12.85
C ASN A 382 -12.05 -9.23 -13.03
N SER A 383 -13.27 -8.70 -13.06
CA SER A 383 -13.52 -7.24 -13.20
C SER A 383 -13.10 -6.41 -11.98
N GLN A 384 -12.76 -7.04 -10.86
CA GLN A 384 -12.32 -6.36 -9.63
C GLN A 384 -10.79 -6.36 -9.47
N PHE A 385 -10.05 -6.93 -10.42
CA PHE A 385 -8.59 -6.92 -10.41
C PHE A 385 -8.07 -5.55 -10.90
N ASP A 386 -8.08 -4.57 -10.00
CA ASP A 386 -7.73 -3.17 -10.29
C ASP A 386 -6.34 -3.01 -10.92
N PHE A 387 -5.40 -3.93 -10.66
CA PHE A 387 -4.08 -3.95 -11.28
C PHE A 387 -4.13 -4.10 -12.82
N ALA A 388 -5.09 -4.86 -13.36
CA ALA A 388 -5.23 -4.95 -14.82
C ALA A 388 -5.75 -3.64 -15.44
N SER A 389 -6.59 -2.90 -14.71
CA SER A 389 -6.99 -1.53 -15.10
C SER A 389 -5.80 -0.57 -15.07
N LEU A 390 -4.88 -0.74 -14.11
CA LEU A 390 -3.63 0.01 -14.05
C LEU A 390 -2.78 -0.26 -15.30
N GLY A 391 -2.54 -1.54 -15.62
CA GLY A 391 -1.80 -1.95 -16.82
C GLY A 391 -2.39 -1.40 -18.13
N LEU A 392 -3.72 -1.40 -18.27
CA LEU A 392 -4.39 -0.75 -19.41
C LEU A 392 -4.18 0.76 -19.44
N GLY A 393 -4.30 1.42 -18.28
CA GLY A 393 -4.08 2.86 -18.15
C GLY A 393 -2.69 3.25 -18.59
N GLU A 394 -1.68 2.53 -18.13
CA GLU A 394 -0.30 2.74 -18.53
C GLU A 394 -0.07 2.47 -20.02
N ALA A 395 -0.60 1.37 -20.56
CA ALA A 395 -0.48 1.06 -21.99
C ALA A 395 -1.11 2.15 -22.87
N TYR A 396 -2.33 2.62 -22.54
CA TYR A 396 -2.96 3.73 -23.25
C TYR A 396 -2.18 5.04 -23.10
N PHE A 397 -1.58 5.29 -21.93
CA PHE A 397 -0.77 6.48 -21.70
C PHE A 397 0.48 6.48 -22.58
N LYS A 398 1.16 5.33 -22.73
CA LYS A 398 2.32 5.18 -23.62
C LYS A 398 1.98 5.36 -25.10
N GLU A 399 0.74 5.09 -25.48
CA GLU A 399 0.21 5.35 -26.83
C GLU A 399 -0.32 6.79 -27.02
N GLU A 400 -0.15 7.66 -26.03
CA GLU A 400 -0.69 9.03 -26.01
C GLU A 400 -2.23 9.09 -26.11
N ASN A 401 -2.92 7.98 -25.84
CA ASN A 401 -4.37 7.91 -25.76
C ASN A 401 -4.82 8.31 -24.35
N TYR A 402 -4.60 9.58 -24.01
CA TYR A 402 -4.82 10.10 -22.65
C TYR A 402 -6.28 9.99 -22.19
N GLU A 403 -7.26 10.04 -23.10
CA GLU A 403 -8.67 9.91 -22.74
C GLU A 403 -8.99 8.52 -22.17
N ARG A 404 -8.53 7.46 -22.85
CA ARG A 404 -8.72 6.09 -22.36
C ARG A 404 -7.83 5.79 -21.16
N ALA A 405 -6.59 6.29 -21.17
CA ALA A 405 -5.68 6.16 -20.03
C ALA A 405 -6.31 6.74 -18.75
N MET A 406 -6.88 7.94 -18.83
CA MET A 406 -7.54 8.59 -17.70
C MET A 406 -8.72 7.77 -17.16
N VAL A 407 -9.52 7.14 -18.02
CA VAL A 407 -10.61 6.26 -17.58
C VAL A 407 -10.05 5.02 -16.88
N SER A 408 -9.08 4.35 -17.48
CA SER A 408 -8.46 3.15 -16.89
C SER A 408 -7.75 3.42 -15.57
N PHE A 409 -7.03 4.55 -15.43
CA PHE A 409 -6.44 4.96 -14.14
C PHE A 409 -7.50 5.25 -13.08
N ARG A 410 -8.65 5.83 -13.47
CA ARG A 410 -9.77 6.00 -12.55
C ARG A 410 -10.32 4.65 -12.08
N ASP A 411 -10.47 3.71 -13.01
CA ASP A 411 -10.92 2.35 -12.72
C ASP A 411 -9.91 1.58 -11.86
N ALA A 412 -8.61 1.89 -11.97
CA ALA A 412 -7.55 1.39 -11.09
C ALA A 412 -7.42 2.14 -9.76
N LYS A 413 -8.16 3.25 -9.60
CA LYS A 413 -8.11 4.18 -8.46
C LYS A 413 -6.73 4.84 -8.30
N GLU A 414 -5.93 4.80 -9.36
CA GLU A 414 -4.60 5.38 -9.40
C GLU A 414 -4.73 6.88 -9.74
N LYS A 415 -4.23 7.74 -8.85
CA LYS A 415 -4.45 9.19 -8.91
C LYS A 415 -3.39 9.93 -9.69
N VAL A 416 -2.15 9.42 -9.74
CA VAL A 416 -1.02 10.09 -10.37
C VAL A 416 -1.15 10.04 -11.88
N GLY A 417 -1.24 8.84 -12.45
CA GLY A 417 -1.56 8.57 -13.85
C GLY A 417 -2.87 9.19 -14.30
N TYR A 418 -3.93 9.19 -13.47
CA TYR A 418 -5.15 9.96 -13.78
C TYR A 418 -4.84 11.46 -13.93
N SER A 419 -4.11 12.03 -12.96
CA SER A 419 -3.75 13.45 -12.96
C SER A 419 -2.89 13.82 -14.17
N ASP A 420 -1.92 12.97 -14.53
CA ASP A 420 -1.01 13.19 -15.66
C ASP A 420 -1.76 13.09 -16.99
N SER A 421 -2.63 12.08 -17.14
CA SER A 421 -3.51 11.95 -18.32
C SER A 421 -4.44 13.15 -18.46
N PHE A 422 -5.07 13.57 -17.35
CA PHE A 422 -5.95 14.72 -17.33
C PHE A 422 -5.20 16.02 -17.66
N TRP A 423 -3.96 16.16 -17.20
CA TRP A 423 -3.11 17.29 -17.54
C TRP A 423 -2.88 17.38 -19.05
N GLU A 424 -2.54 16.27 -19.71
CA GLU A 424 -2.31 16.25 -21.15
C GLU A 424 -3.57 16.59 -21.97
N ILE A 425 -4.71 15.99 -21.62
CA ILE A 425 -6.02 16.30 -22.24
C ILE A 425 -6.31 17.81 -22.12
N ARG A 426 -6.14 18.36 -20.91
CA ARG A 426 -6.37 19.78 -20.64
C ARG A 426 -5.38 20.66 -21.37
N ASN A 427 -4.12 20.27 -21.45
CA ASN A 427 -3.07 20.99 -22.15
C ASN A 427 -3.38 21.09 -23.65
N VAL A 428 -3.79 19.98 -24.28
CA VAL A 428 -4.29 19.97 -25.66
C VAL A 428 -5.48 20.91 -25.82
N TRP A 429 -6.48 20.83 -24.94
CA TRP A 429 -7.66 21.70 -24.99
C TRP A 429 -7.31 23.20 -24.85
N ILE A 430 -6.41 23.55 -23.92
CA ILE A 430 -5.95 24.93 -23.71
C ILE A 430 -5.25 25.44 -24.96
N ARG A 431 -4.33 24.68 -25.55
CA ARG A 431 -3.63 25.09 -26.79
C ARG A 431 -4.60 25.42 -27.92
N HIS A 432 -5.67 24.64 -28.07
CA HIS A 432 -6.69 24.88 -29.11
C HIS A 432 -7.63 26.06 -28.81
N ASN A 433 -7.85 26.41 -27.53
CA ASN A 433 -8.87 27.38 -27.12
C ASN A 433 -8.31 28.68 -26.52
N VAL A 434 -6.99 28.79 -26.30
CA VAL A 434 -6.37 29.94 -25.61
C VAL A 434 -6.74 31.28 -26.26
N ILE A 435 -6.72 31.37 -27.60
CA ILE A 435 -7.08 32.59 -28.33
C ILE A 435 -8.57 32.93 -28.12
N LYS A 436 -9.46 31.93 -28.17
CA LYS A 436 -10.90 32.12 -27.95
C LYS A 436 -11.18 32.61 -26.53
N ILE A 437 -10.49 32.05 -25.54
CA ILE A 437 -10.61 32.45 -24.13
C ILE A 437 -10.17 33.91 -23.97
N LEU A 438 -9.01 34.27 -24.51
CA LEU A 438 -8.51 35.65 -24.45
C LEU A 438 -9.49 36.63 -25.11
N LEU A 439 -10.06 36.29 -26.27
CA LEU A 439 -11.10 37.11 -26.91
C LEU A 439 -12.36 37.22 -26.06
N MET A 440 -12.83 36.13 -25.44
CA MET A 440 -13.98 36.15 -24.53
C MET A 440 -13.76 37.09 -23.34
N VAL A 441 -12.56 37.08 -22.75
CA VAL A 441 -12.20 37.98 -21.65
C VAL A 441 -12.22 39.44 -22.12
N VAL A 442 -11.65 39.74 -23.29
CA VAL A 442 -11.69 41.10 -23.86
C VAL A 442 -13.13 41.55 -24.11
N ILE A 443 -13.96 40.70 -24.73
CA ILE A 443 -15.38 40.99 -24.97
C ILE A 443 -16.13 41.23 -23.65
N LEU A 444 -15.89 40.41 -22.63
CA LEU A 444 -16.49 40.58 -21.31
C LEU A 444 -16.09 41.92 -20.68
N VAL A 445 -14.82 42.30 -20.74
CA VAL A 445 -14.33 43.59 -20.23
C VAL A 445 -14.97 44.76 -20.99
N VAL A 446 -15.08 44.65 -22.32
CA VAL A 446 -15.74 45.67 -23.16
C VAL A 446 -17.23 45.76 -22.81
N LEU A 447 -17.94 44.64 -22.67
CA LEU A 447 -19.35 44.61 -22.28
C LEU A 447 -19.56 45.23 -20.89
N ILE A 448 -18.73 44.87 -19.89
CA ILE A 448 -18.78 45.48 -18.56
C ILE A 448 -18.57 47.00 -18.65
N SER A 449 -17.64 47.43 -19.49
CA SER A 449 -17.35 48.86 -19.70
C SER A 449 -18.52 49.58 -20.36
N ILE A 450 -19.12 49.00 -21.40
CA ILE A 450 -20.31 49.53 -22.08
C ILE A 450 -21.50 49.62 -21.12
N VAL A 451 -21.77 48.57 -20.33
CA VAL A 451 -22.83 48.57 -19.31
C VAL A 451 -22.60 49.66 -18.27
N LYS A 452 -21.36 49.87 -17.81
CA LYS A 452 -21.03 50.98 -16.90
C LYS A 452 -21.28 52.35 -17.54
N ILE A 453 -20.94 52.52 -18.82
CA ILE A 453 -21.12 53.79 -19.55
C ILE A 453 -22.61 54.06 -19.82
N LEU A 454 -23.36 53.08 -20.34
CA LEU A 454 -24.79 53.19 -20.62
C LEU A 454 -25.61 53.32 -19.34
N GLY A 455 -25.22 52.63 -18.25
CA GLY A 455 -25.83 52.80 -16.94
C GLY A 455 -25.69 54.23 -16.39
N ARG A 456 -24.56 54.90 -16.66
CA ARG A 456 -24.35 56.32 -16.32
C ARG A 456 -25.16 57.27 -17.21
N ARG A 457 -25.29 56.98 -18.52
CA ARG A 457 -25.95 57.87 -19.50
C ARG A 457 -27.47 57.71 -19.60
N LEU A 458 -27.99 56.48 -19.63
CA LEU A 458 -29.39 56.20 -19.99
C LEU A 458 -30.31 55.93 -18.78
N LYS A 459 -29.80 55.87 -17.54
CA LYS A 459 -30.57 55.49 -16.32
C LYS A 459 -31.34 54.14 -16.42
N VAL A 460 -31.06 53.31 -17.43
CA VAL A 460 -31.80 52.07 -17.79
C VAL A 460 -31.78 50.97 -16.72
N GLY A 461 -30.96 51.10 -15.67
CA GLY A 461 -30.93 50.14 -14.56
C GLY A 461 -31.79 50.52 -13.34
N LYS A 462 -32.32 51.75 -13.23
CA LYS A 462 -32.88 52.25 -11.96
C LYS A 462 -34.07 51.45 -11.42
N ALA A 463 -34.95 50.95 -12.29
CA ALA A 463 -36.12 50.15 -11.89
C ALA A 463 -35.72 48.74 -11.38
N LEU A 464 -34.76 48.10 -12.05
CA LEU A 464 -34.22 46.80 -11.62
C LEU A 464 -33.40 46.95 -10.33
N ILE A 465 -32.55 47.98 -10.24
CA ILE A 465 -31.78 48.30 -9.03
C ILE A 465 -32.71 48.58 -7.84
N GLY A 466 -33.83 49.27 -8.05
CA GLY A 466 -34.83 49.53 -7.02
C GLY A 466 -35.49 48.25 -6.48
N LYS A 467 -35.89 47.33 -7.37
CA LYS A 467 -36.43 46.01 -6.96
C LYS A 467 -35.40 45.16 -6.22
N TRP A 468 -34.14 45.18 -6.68
CA TRP A 468 -33.03 44.51 -6.00
C TRP A 468 -32.75 45.12 -4.62
N GLN A 469 -32.79 46.45 -4.48
CA GLN A 469 -32.63 47.11 -3.19
C GLN A 469 -33.78 46.79 -2.23
N GLN A 470 -35.01 46.68 -2.72
CA GLN A 470 -36.15 46.23 -1.91
C GLN A 470 -35.95 44.80 -1.40
N LEU A 471 -35.51 43.85 -2.24
CA LEU A 471 -35.19 42.49 -1.80
C LEU A 471 -34.06 42.49 -0.76
N LEU A 472 -32.99 43.25 -0.99
CA LEU A 472 -31.87 43.39 -0.04
C LEU A 472 -32.26 44.06 1.28
N SER A 473 -33.41 44.74 1.31
CA SER A 473 -33.91 45.41 2.51
C SER A 473 -34.63 44.45 3.48
N ILE A 474 -35.01 43.25 3.02
CA ILE A 474 -35.69 42.22 3.82
C ILE A 474 -34.81 41.87 5.03
N PRO A 475 -35.36 41.86 6.27
CA PRO A 475 -34.58 41.64 7.50
C PRO A 475 -33.74 40.36 7.46
N LEU A 476 -34.32 39.25 7.01
CA LEU A 476 -33.62 37.96 6.90
C LEU A 476 -32.43 38.04 5.93
N ILE A 477 -32.59 38.72 4.79
CA ILE A 477 -31.52 38.86 3.80
C ILE A 477 -30.38 39.74 4.34
N LYS A 478 -30.70 40.80 5.09
CA LYS A 478 -29.67 41.60 5.78
C LYS A 478 -28.88 40.75 6.77
N GLN A 479 -29.55 39.90 7.54
CA GLN A 479 -28.93 39.00 8.50
C GLN A 479 -28.07 37.93 7.82
N LEU A 480 -28.51 37.33 6.71
CA LEU A 480 -27.68 36.37 5.96
C LEU A 480 -26.45 37.04 5.33
N ARG A 481 -26.59 38.27 4.81
CA ARG A 481 -25.47 39.04 4.25
C ARG A 481 -24.47 39.51 5.32
N PHE A 482 -24.89 39.55 6.58
CA PHE A 482 -24.02 39.90 7.71
C PHE A 482 -22.83 38.94 7.83
N LEU A 483 -22.93 37.70 7.32
CA LEU A 483 -21.82 36.74 7.26
C LEU A 483 -20.54 37.34 6.65
N LYS A 484 -20.66 38.07 5.52
CA LYS A 484 -19.50 38.70 4.86
C LYS A 484 -18.95 39.86 5.68
N TYR A 485 -19.81 40.64 6.32
CA TYR A 485 -19.39 41.74 7.18
C TYR A 485 -18.64 41.21 8.40
N TYR A 486 -19.19 40.19 9.06
CA TYR A 486 -18.60 39.54 10.22
C TYR A 486 -17.18 38.99 9.92
N MET A 487 -16.99 38.36 8.75
CA MET A 487 -15.68 37.86 8.32
C MET A 487 -14.62 38.97 8.19
N LEU A 488 -15.01 40.15 7.67
CA LEU A 488 -14.09 41.26 7.39
C LEU A 488 -13.91 42.21 8.58
N HIS A 489 -14.93 42.34 9.44
CA HIS A 489 -14.97 43.22 10.60
C HIS A 489 -15.42 42.43 11.83
N PRO A 490 -14.57 41.52 12.35
CA PRO A 490 -14.99 40.55 13.36
C PRO A 490 -15.38 41.18 14.70
N LEU A 491 -14.65 42.18 15.19
CA LEU A 491 -14.96 42.85 16.47
C LEU A 491 -16.33 43.55 16.42
N ASP A 492 -16.56 44.38 15.40
CA ASP A 492 -17.86 45.02 15.17
C ASP A 492 -18.96 44.00 14.89
N GLY A 493 -18.60 42.89 14.25
CA GLY A 493 -19.48 41.76 13.98
C GLY A 493 -19.99 41.14 15.29
N ILE A 494 -19.08 40.84 16.22
CA ILE A 494 -19.41 40.27 17.53
C ILE A 494 -20.24 41.26 18.35
N TYR A 495 -19.89 42.54 18.34
CA TYR A 495 -20.71 43.59 18.97
C TYR A 495 -22.13 43.64 18.40
N GLY A 496 -22.25 43.56 17.07
CA GLY A 496 -23.53 43.54 16.36
C GLY A 496 -24.40 42.32 16.69
N ILE A 497 -23.79 41.17 17.00
CA ILE A 497 -24.49 39.98 17.52
C ILE A 497 -25.02 40.24 18.93
N LYS A 498 -24.22 40.83 19.82
CA LYS A 498 -24.54 41.04 21.24
C LYS A 498 -25.52 42.20 21.47
N LYS A 499 -25.44 43.29 20.71
CA LYS A 499 -26.13 44.57 20.99
C LYS A 499 -27.09 45.05 19.92
N GLU A 500 -26.87 44.71 18.65
CA GLU A 500 -27.61 45.32 17.53
C GLU A 500 -28.61 44.39 16.85
N SER A 501 -28.82 43.17 17.39
CA SER A 501 -29.71 42.16 16.81
C SER A 501 -29.47 41.92 15.31
N LYS A 502 -28.21 42.04 14.86
CA LYS A 502 -27.80 41.80 13.46
C LYS A 502 -27.92 40.33 13.05
N THR A 503 -28.29 39.45 13.96
CA THR A 503 -28.54 38.02 13.74
C THR A 503 -29.84 37.57 14.40
N SER A 504 -30.46 36.52 13.86
CA SER A 504 -31.65 35.85 14.42
C SER A 504 -31.47 34.33 14.42
N ASN A 505 -32.24 33.63 15.26
CA ASN A 505 -32.22 32.16 15.30
C ASN A 505 -32.49 31.53 13.93
N ILE A 506 -33.37 32.13 13.13
CA ILE A 506 -33.68 31.68 11.77
C ILE A 506 -32.46 31.84 10.86
N SER A 507 -31.83 33.03 10.87
CA SER A 507 -30.63 33.27 10.05
C SER A 507 -29.47 32.32 10.44
N THR A 508 -29.28 32.09 11.74
CA THR A 508 -28.26 31.18 12.26
C THR A 508 -28.56 29.74 11.83
N GLY A 509 -29.80 29.28 11.97
CA GLY A 509 -30.20 27.93 11.55
C GLY A 509 -30.01 27.68 10.06
N ILE A 510 -30.35 28.65 9.19
CA ILE A 510 -30.09 28.56 7.74
C ILE A 510 -28.60 28.43 7.46
N ILE A 511 -27.76 29.24 8.12
CA ILE A 511 -26.31 29.21 7.93
C ILE A 511 -25.71 27.89 8.43
N SER A 512 -26.19 27.35 9.55
CA SER A 512 -25.79 26.03 10.06
C SER A 512 -26.09 24.92 9.05
N ILE A 513 -27.29 24.91 8.46
CA ILE A 513 -27.67 23.94 7.42
C ILE A 513 -26.80 24.11 6.18
N LEU A 514 -26.52 25.35 5.77
CA LEU A 514 -25.64 25.62 4.63
C LEU A 514 -24.20 25.16 4.89
N ALA A 515 -23.69 25.33 6.12
CA ALA A 515 -22.37 24.85 6.51
C ALA A 515 -22.30 23.32 6.42
N LEU A 516 -23.35 22.64 6.92
CA LEU A 516 -23.48 21.19 6.82
C LEU A 516 -23.54 20.74 5.35
N LEU A 517 -24.33 21.42 4.51
CA LEU A 517 -24.43 21.11 3.08
C LEU A 517 -23.08 21.27 2.39
N ILE A 518 -22.36 22.38 2.62
CA ILE A 518 -21.03 22.61 2.04
C ILE A 518 -20.02 21.57 2.56
N PHE A 519 -20.15 21.13 3.81
CA PHE A 519 -19.34 20.03 4.35
C PHE A 519 -19.57 18.71 3.61
N ILE A 520 -20.83 18.34 3.39
CA ILE A 520 -21.18 17.15 2.61
C ILE A 520 -20.71 17.29 1.16
N LEU A 521 -20.95 18.44 0.52
CA LEU A 521 -20.47 18.70 -0.84
C LEU A 521 -18.94 18.60 -0.93
N ASN A 522 -18.21 19.16 0.04
CA ASN A 522 -16.76 19.05 0.07
C ASN A 522 -16.29 17.61 0.25
N LYS A 523 -16.99 16.82 1.06
CA LYS A 523 -16.59 15.44 1.31
C LYS A 523 -16.82 14.52 0.10
N TYR A 524 -17.92 14.71 -0.63
CA TYR A 524 -18.37 13.76 -1.66
C TYR A 524 -18.30 14.26 -3.10
N PHE A 525 -18.11 15.56 -3.33
CA PHE A 525 -18.06 16.17 -4.68
C PHE A 525 -16.72 16.87 -4.98
N THR A 526 -15.71 16.65 -4.12
CA THR A 526 -14.33 17.00 -4.44
C THR A 526 -13.84 16.12 -5.59
N GLY A 527 -13.06 16.68 -6.52
CA GLY A 527 -12.57 15.94 -7.69
C GLY A 527 -11.78 14.69 -7.30
N PHE A 528 -11.86 13.65 -8.12
CA PHE A 528 -11.30 12.31 -7.88
C PHE A 528 -9.87 12.32 -7.31
N ILE A 529 -8.98 13.12 -7.90
CA ILE A 529 -7.57 13.29 -7.49
C ILE A 529 -7.47 13.66 -6.00
N PHE A 530 -8.33 14.54 -5.52
CA PHE A 530 -8.30 15.09 -4.15
C PHE A 530 -9.35 14.47 -3.22
N SER A 531 -10.19 13.55 -3.72
CA SER A 531 -11.18 12.85 -2.92
C SER A 531 -10.50 12.00 -1.86
N THR A 532 -11.02 12.05 -0.63
CA THR A 532 -10.61 11.18 0.48
C THR A 532 -11.66 10.12 0.79
N VAL A 533 -12.72 10.05 -0.02
CA VAL A 533 -13.83 9.11 0.16
C VAL A 533 -13.80 8.13 -0.99
N ARG A 534 -14.02 6.85 -0.66
CA ARG A 534 -14.13 5.75 -1.61
C ARG A 534 -15.35 5.96 -2.52
N ASP A 535 -15.18 5.77 -3.82
CA ASP A 535 -16.27 5.92 -4.78
C ASP A 535 -17.40 4.94 -4.45
N GLY A 536 -18.64 5.42 -4.47
CA GLY A 536 -19.82 4.62 -4.15
C GLY A 536 -20.10 4.40 -2.66
N VAL A 537 -19.19 4.79 -1.75
CA VAL A 537 -19.39 4.63 -0.30
C VAL A 537 -19.87 5.94 0.31
N TYR A 538 -21.15 5.99 0.68
CA TYR A 538 -21.79 7.18 1.26
C TYR A 538 -22.29 6.91 2.69
N THR A 539 -21.69 7.57 3.68
CA THR A 539 -22.09 7.48 5.09
C THR A 539 -22.74 8.78 5.58
N LEU A 540 -23.64 9.34 4.76
CA LEU A 540 -24.25 10.67 4.98
C LEU A 540 -24.85 10.86 6.37
N PHE A 541 -25.59 9.88 6.88
CA PHE A 541 -26.22 9.98 8.19
C PHE A 541 -25.18 10.10 9.32
N GLN A 542 -24.14 9.24 9.28
CA GLN A 542 -23.06 9.25 10.27
C GLN A 542 -22.27 10.56 10.21
N ASP A 543 -21.99 11.06 9.01
CA ASP A 543 -21.27 12.32 8.80
C ASP A 543 -22.03 13.53 9.33
N ILE A 544 -23.33 13.59 9.06
CA ILE A 544 -24.19 14.66 9.57
C ILE A 544 -24.26 14.58 11.10
N LEU A 545 -24.52 13.38 11.64
CA LEU A 545 -24.63 13.16 13.07
C LEU A 545 -23.34 13.54 13.80
N PHE A 546 -22.18 13.06 13.32
CA PHE A 546 -20.88 13.36 13.89
C PHE A 546 -20.56 14.86 13.85
N SER A 547 -20.84 15.53 12.73
CA SER A 547 -20.64 16.98 12.59
C SER A 547 -21.48 17.78 13.59
N VAL A 548 -22.76 17.40 13.76
CA VAL A 548 -23.66 18.04 14.72
C VAL A 548 -23.22 17.77 16.16
N ILE A 549 -22.81 16.54 16.49
CA ILE A 549 -22.32 16.17 17.82
C ILE A 549 -21.07 16.96 18.17
N ILE A 550 -20.06 16.99 17.31
CA ILE A 550 -18.81 17.72 17.56
C ILE A 550 -19.09 19.21 17.74
N PHE A 551 -19.85 19.82 16.83
CA PHE A 551 -20.11 21.25 16.91
C PHE A 551 -20.89 21.62 18.17
N SER A 552 -21.88 20.80 18.54
CA SER A 552 -22.65 20.98 19.77
C SER A 552 -21.77 20.81 21.01
N ALA A 553 -20.92 19.78 21.03
CA ALA A 553 -19.98 19.54 22.12
C ALA A 553 -19.03 20.73 22.31
N VAL A 554 -18.40 21.23 21.24
CA VAL A 554 -17.50 22.40 21.29
C VAL A 554 -18.24 23.64 21.80
N THR A 555 -19.47 23.88 21.32
CA THR A 555 -20.28 25.04 21.76
C THR A 555 -20.64 24.93 23.25
N ILE A 556 -21.12 23.76 23.70
CA ILE A 556 -21.53 23.52 25.08
C ILE A 556 -20.31 23.58 26.01
N SER A 557 -19.22 22.91 25.68
CA SER A 557 -17.99 22.94 26.47
C SER A 557 -17.44 24.36 26.60
N THR A 558 -17.42 25.13 25.51
CA THR A 558 -16.95 26.53 25.56
C THR A 558 -17.87 27.39 26.42
N TYR A 559 -19.19 27.23 26.29
CA TYR A 559 -20.14 27.93 27.16
C TYR A 559 -19.92 27.61 28.64
N LEU A 560 -19.74 26.32 28.99
CA LEU A 560 -19.49 25.91 30.36
C LEU A 560 -18.20 26.52 30.92
N ILE A 561 -17.12 26.57 30.12
CA ILE A 561 -15.87 27.21 30.51
C ILE A 561 -16.10 28.71 30.78
N CYS A 562 -16.77 29.41 29.87
CA CYS A 562 -17.11 30.83 30.03
C CYS A 562 -17.90 31.09 31.33
N THR A 563 -18.87 30.22 31.67
CA THR A 563 -19.67 30.37 32.89
C THR A 563 -18.87 30.16 34.18
N ILE A 564 -17.81 29.36 34.14
CA ILE A 564 -16.92 29.13 35.30
C ILE A 564 -15.97 30.30 35.52
N THR A 565 -15.56 30.98 34.44
CA THR A 565 -14.62 32.12 34.50
C THR A 565 -15.29 33.47 34.78
N ASP A 566 -16.47 33.50 35.42
CA ASP A 566 -17.31 34.70 35.63
C ASP A 566 -17.64 35.47 34.33
N GLY A 567 -17.66 34.76 33.19
CA GLY A 567 -17.92 35.35 31.87
C GLY A 567 -19.38 35.73 31.65
N SER A 568 -19.61 36.84 30.92
CA SER A 568 -20.95 37.37 30.64
C SER A 568 -21.65 36.73 29.43
N ALA A 569 -21.06 35.68 28.85
CA ALA A 569 -21.46 35.12 27.56
C ALA A 569 -22.77 34.31 27.66
N SER A 570 -23.83 34.77 26.99
CA SER A 570 -25.05 33.97 26.80
C SER A 570 -24.83 32.87 25.76
N PHE A 571 -25.32 31.65 26.03
CA PHE A 571 -25.26 30.50 25.10
C PHE A 571 -25.77 30.86 23.69
N LYS A 572 -26.86 31.63 23.61
CA LYS A 572 -27.44 32.08 22.33
C LYS A 572 -26.44 32.90 21.52
N PHE A 573 -25.78 33.88 22.13
CA PHE A 573 -24.83 34.74 21.44
C PHE A 573 -23.56 34.00 21.07
N LEU A 574 -23.10 33.08 21.92
CA LEU A 574 -21.96 32.22 21.62
C LEU A 574 -22.24 31.31 20.41
N PHE A 575 -23.39 30.64 20.38
CA PHE A 575 -23.80 29.81 19.25
C PHE A 575 -23.92 30.62 17.95
N HIS A 576 -24.51 31.82 18.00
CA HIS A 576 -24.55 32.73 16.86
C HIS A 576 -23.12 33.10 16.41
N GLY A 577 -22.24 33.52 17.32
CA GLY A 577 -20.86 33.86 16.99
C GLY A 577 -20.08 32.70 16.36
N PHE A 578 -20.27 31.47 16.85
CA PHE A 578 -19.62 30.27 16.32
C PHE A 578 -20.09 29.94 14.90
N ILE A 579 -21.39 30.00 14.63
CA ILE A 579 -21.91 29.76 13.28
C ILE A 579 -21.43 30.82 12.29
N TYR A 580 -21.38 32.10 12.69
CA TYR A 580 -20.88 33.16 11.83
C TYR A 580 -19.34 33.14 11.71
N SER A 581 -18.62 32.53 12.66
CA SER A 581 -17.17 32.25 12.54
C SER A 581 -16.85 31.23 11.44
N LEU A 582 -17.83 30.45 10.96
CA LEU A 582 -17.69 29.59 9.78
C LEU A 582 -17.70 30.37 8.45
N ALA A 583 -17.80 31.71 8.48
CA ALA A 583 -17.90 32.54 7.28
C ALA A 583 -16.81 32.28 6.22
N PRO A 584 -15.51 32.16 6.55
CA PRO A 584 -14.48 31.86 5.56
C PRO A 584 -14.76 30.54 4.83
N TYR A 585 -15.19 29.51 5.55
CA TYR A 585 -15.54 28.21 4.98
C TYR A 585 -16.76 28.31 4.06
N LEU A 586 -17.84 28.89 4.55
CA LEU A 586 -19.10 29.04 3.80
C LEU A 586 -18.91 29.82 2.49
N LEU A 587 -18.05 30.84 2.48
CA LEU A 587 -17.87 31.73 1.34
C LEU A 587 -16.81 31.22 0.35
N ILE A 588 -15.73 30.61 0.83
CA ILE A 588 -14.58 30.24 -0.02
C ILE A 588 -14.66 28.77 -0.45
N LYS A 589 -15.13 27.87 0.42
CA LYS A 589 -15.10 26.42 0.16
C LYS A 589 -15.87 25.98 -1.09
N PRO A 590 -17.03 26.56 -1.47
CA PRO A 590 -17.69 26.21 -2.73
C PRO A 590 -16.78 26.36 -3.96
N PHE A 591 -15.92 27.40 -3.97
CA PHE A 591 -14.95 27.59 -5.05
C PHE A 591 -13.82 26.56 -5.02
N VAL A 592 -13.38 26.15 -3.82
CA VAL A 592 -12.39 25.09 -3.64
C VAL A 592 -12.92 23.76 -4.17
N ILE A 593 -14.18 23.43 -3.92
CA ILE A 593 -14.83 22.20 -4.42
C ILE A 593 -14.86 22.21 -5.95
N VAL A 594 -15.31 23.31 -6.57
CA VAL A 594 -15.31 23.42 -8.03
C VAL A 594 -13.90 23.36 -8.60
N ALA A 595 -12.94 24.08 -8.01
CA ALA A 595 -11.55 24.07 -8.45
C ALA A 595 -10.92 22.67 -8.37
N SER A 596 -11.24 21.89 -7.34
CA SER A 596 -10.73 20.53 -7.18
C SER A 596 -11.10 19.58 -8.33
N ASN A 597 -12.15 19.88 -9.10
CA ASN A 597 -12.56 19.09 -10.28
C ASN A 597 -11.81 19.50 -11.56
N VAL A 598 -10.98 20.54 -11.52
CA VAL A 598 -10.27 21.09 -12.68
C VAL A 598 -8.76 21.10 -12.47
N LEU A 599 -8.30 21.04 -11.22
CA LEU A 599 -6.88 21.03 -10.88
C LEU A 599 -6.28 19.63 -10.91
N THR A 600 -4.96 19.60 -11.12
CA THR A 600 -4.11 18.40 -11.16
C THR A 600 -3.22 18.33 -9.91
N LEU A 601 -2.52 17.21 -9.68
CA LEU A 601 -1.59 17.09 -8.55
C LEU A 601 -0.48 18.14 -8.57
N ASN A 602 -0.04 18.58 -9.75
CA ASN A 602 0.92 19.67 -9.92
C ASN A 602 0.41 21.00 -9.34
N GLU A 603 -0.90 21.13 -9.12
CA GLU A 603 -1.57 22.34 -8.63
C GLU A 603 -2.17 22.16 -7.23
N VAL A 604 -1.91 21.03 -6.56
CA VAL A 604 -2.47 20.71 -5.24
C VAL A 604 -2.18 21.79 -4.20
N PHE A 605 -1.05 22.48 -4.33
CA PHE A 605 -0.64 23.56 -3.45
C PHE A 605 -1.67 24.71 -3.38
N LEU A 606 -2.41 24.98 -4.47
CA LEU A 606 -3.46 26.00 -4.50
C LEU A 606 -4.61 25.65 -3.56
N LEU A 607 -5.05 24.39 -3.58
CA LEU A 607 -6.11 23.90 -2.70
C LEU A 607 -5.62 23.87 -1.24
N SER A 608 -4.41 23.35 -1.01
CA SER A 608 -3.80 23.27 0.32
C SER A 608 -3.64 24.66 0.96
N PHE A 609 -3.11 25.62 0.21
CA PHE A 609 -2.94 27.00 0.68
C PHE A 609 -4.28 27.69 0.96
N THR A 610 -5.27 27.52 0.08
CA THR A 610 -6.60 28.08 0.29
C THR A 610 -7.28 27.48 1.53
N ASN A 611 -7.16 26.16 1.73
CA ASN A 611 -7.67 25.49 2.92
C ASN A 611 -6.98 25.98 4.20
N ALA A 612 -5.66 26.17 4.16
CA ALA A 612 -4.91 26.74 5.28
C ALA A 612 -5.45 28.13 5.65
N ILE A 613 -5.69 29.00 4.68
CA ILE A 613 -6.30 30.33 4.92
C ILE A 613 -7.69 30.18 5.55
N ILE A 614 -8.55 29.31 5.01
CA ILE A 614 -9.90 29.09 5.55
C ILE A 614 -9.83 28.70 7.03
N TYR A 615 -9.04 27.68 7.38
CA TYR A 615 -8.99 27.14 8.74
C TYR A 615 -8.29 28.09 9.73
N LEU A 616 -7.21 28.75 9.32
CA LEU A 616 -6.55 29.77 10.16
C LEU A 616 -7.48 30.95 10.45
N TRP A 617 -8.20 31.42 9.44
CA TRP A 617 -9.14 32.53 9.61
C TRP A 617 -10.33 32.11 10.49
N MET A 618 -10.89 30.93 10.29
CA MET A 618 -11.92 30.40 11.19
C MET A 618 -11.43 30.31 12.64
N GLY A 619 -10.23 29.77 12.87
CA GLY A 619 -9.62 29.71 14.20
C GLY A 619 -9.49 31.08 14.86
N LEU A 620 -9.06 32.09 14.09
CA LEU A 620 -9.01 33.48 14.55
C LEU A 620 -10.41 34.01 14.92
N LEU A 621 -11.43 33.77 14.09
CA LEU A 621 -12.80 34.22 14.35
C LEU A 621 -13.41 33.55 15.59
N PHE A 622 -13.19 32.24 15.77
CA PHE A 622 -13.60 31.53 16.98
C PHE A 622 -12.93 32.11 18.22
N PHE A 623 -11.61 32.33 18.17
CA PHE A 623 -10.87 32.92 19.29
C PHE A 623 -11.38 34.32 19.65
N LEU A 624 -11.55 35.20 18.65
CA LEU A 624 -12.10 36.54 18.85
C LEU A 624 -13.52 36.50 19.42
N THR A 625 -14.35 35.56 18.96
CA THR A 625 -15.72 35.36 19.48
C THR A 625 -15.71 35.01 20.95
N ILE A 626 -14.87 34.06 21.37
CA ILE A 626 -14.76 33.65 22.76
C ILE A 626 -14.28 34.84 23.60
N LYS A 627 -13.24 35.54 23.14
CA LYS A 627 -12.62 36.66 23.86
C LYS A 627 -13.57 37.84 24.08
N GLU A 628 -14.32 38.25 23.06
CA GLU A 628 -15.16 39.46 23.12
C GLU A 628 -16.58 39.19 23.68
N LEU A 629 -17.03 37.93 23.68
CA LEU A 629 -18.32 37.56 24.28
C LEU A 629 -18.22 37.31 25.78
N ASN A 630 -17.09 36.77 26.27
CA ASN A 630 -16.76 36.73 27.70
C ASN A 630 -16.72 38.14 28.27
#